data_AF-A0A6H5HCL7-F1
#
_entry.id   AF-A0A6H5HCL7-F1
#
_cell.length_a   1.000
_cell.length_b   1.000
_cell.length_c   1.000
_cell.angle_alpha   90.00
_cell.angle_beta   90.00
_cell.angle_gamma   90.00
#
_symmetry.space_group_name_H-M   'P 1'
#
loop_
_entity.id
_entity.type
_entity.pdbx_description
1 polymer ?
#
loop_
_entity_poly.entity_id
_entity_poly.type
_entity_poly.pdbx_seq_one_letter_code
_entity_poly.pdbx_strand_id
1 'polypeptide(L)'
;MVLVQFFMFYLLKDQSWMVVIIAAYCFGGVINHSLMLAIHEIAHNLAFGHARPMANKILGMFANLPIGLPFSVTFKFYHLEHHRYQGDEKLDTDIPTYVEAKLFCTTFGKFVWLVLQPLFYAFRPVVTYPKPVTRLELLNTAIQMSFNVFIYYYCGTYPAVQLIFSLFIVSHLRAGCFIG
;
A
#
# COMPACT_ATOMS: atom_id res chain seq x y z
N MET A 1 -6.69 2.82 14.39
CA MET A 1 -6.81 2.92 12.92
C MET A 1 -7.45 1.68 12.31
N VAL A 2 -6.88 0.47 12.46
CA VAL A 2 -7.47 -0.78 11.93
C VAL A 2 -8.94 -0.98 12.34
N LEU A 3 -9.23 -0.94 13.65
CA LEU A 3 -10.59 -1.13 14.16
C LEU A 3 -11.57 -0.04 13.69
N VAL A 4 -11.08 1.19 13.51
CA VAL A 4 -11.88 2.31 12.97
C VAL A 4 -12.28 1.99 11.53
N GLN A 5 -11.34 1.51 10.72
CA GLN A 5 -11.63 1.14 9.34
C GLN A 5 -12.60 -0.04 9.25
N PHE A 6 -12.48 -1.04 10.15
CA PHE A 6 -13.43 -2.15 10.21
C PHE A 6 -14.84 -1.69 10.57
N PHE A 7 -14.95 -0.76 11.53
CA PHE A 7 -16.23 -0.15 11.88
C PHE A 7 -16.81 0.65 10.71
N MET A 8 -15.97 1.38 9.97
CA MET A 8 -16.39 2.11 8.76
C MET A 8 -16.93 1.18 7.67
N PHE A 9 -16.33 0.00 7.45
CA PHE A 9 -16.86 -0.97 6.49
C PHE A 9 -18.29 -1.39 6.81
N TYR A 10 -18.59 -1.60 8.10
CA TYR A 10 -19.93 -1.93 8.54
C TYR A 10 -20.91 -0.77 8.33
N LEU A 11 -20.51 0.48 8.63
CA LEU A 11 -21.36 1.65 8.46
C LEU A 11 -21.69 1.94 6.98
N LEU A 12 -20.75 1.65 6.08
CA LEU A 12 -20.86 1.97 4.65
C LEU A 12 -21.59 0.90 3.83
N LYS A 13 -21.91 -0.27 4.42
CA LYS A 13 -22.45 -1.43 3.69
C LYS A 13 -23.76 -1.15 2.93
N ASP A 14 -24.60 -0.28 3.48
CA ASP A 14 -25.94 0.05 2.93
C ASP A 14 -26.06 1.53 2.51
N GLN A 15 -24.93 2.23 2.30
CA GLN A 15 -24.91 3.65 1.96
C GLN A 15 -24.92 3.89 0.44
N SER A 16 -25.27 5.11 0.02
CA SER A 16 -25.23 5.48 -1.39
C SER A 16 -23.78 5.61 -1.90
N TRP A 17 -23.58 5.39 -3.21
CA TRP A 17 -22.27 5.53 -3.86
C TRP A 17 -21.59 6.87 -3.57
N MET A 18 -22.35 7.96 -3.53
CA MET A 18 -21.81 9.29 -3.24
C MET A 18 -21.23 9.37 -1.82
N VAL A 19 -21.93 8.82 -0.82
CA VAL A 19 -21.44 8.75 0.57
C VAL A 19 -20.19 7.89 0.65
N VAL A 20 -20.17 6.75 -0.05
CA VAL A 20 -19.02 5.83 -0.07
C VAL A 20 -17.80 6.49 -0.68
N ILE A 21 -17.93 7.21 -1.81
CA ILE A 21 -16.83 7.93 -2.45
C ILE A 21 -16.30 9.04 -1.54
N ILE A 22 -17.17 9.85 -0.93
CA ILE A 22 -16.76 10.93 -0.02
C ILE A 22 -16.05 10.34 1.20
N ALA A 23 -16.59 9.27 1.80
CA ALA A 23 -15.97 8.59 2.93
C ALA A 23 -14.62 7.96 2.55
N ALA A 24 -14.50 7.38 1.35
CA ALA A 24 -13.25 6.83 0.82
C ALA A 24 -12.16 7.92 0.70
N TYR A 25 -12.53 9.12 0.26
CA TYR A 25 -11.61 10.23 0.10
C TYR A 25 -11.23 10.89 1.43
N CYS A 26 -12.21 11.34 2.21
CA CYS A 26 -11.98 12.12 3.43
C CYS A 26 -11.47 11.27 4.60
N PHE A 27 -11.97 10.05 4.75
CA PHE A 27 -11.65 9.19 5.90
C PHE A 27 -10.77 8.02 5.51
N GLY A 28 -11.16 7.28 4.46
CA GLY A 28 -10.43 6.10 4.01
C GLY A 28 -9.00 6.43 3.57
N GLY A 29 -8.81 7.52 2.80
CA GLY A 29 -7.48 7.98 2.39
C GLY A 29 -6.59 8.36 3.59
N VAL A 30 -7.12 9.13 4.54
CA VAL A 30 -6.35 9.56 5.72
C VAL A 30 -5.97 8.38 6.60
N ILE A 31 -6.90 7.46 6.84
CA ILE A 31 -6.64 6.24 7.63
C ILE A 31 -5.64 5.33 6.90
N ASN A 32 -5.79 5.12 5.59
CA ASN A 32 -4.86 4.31 4.82
C ASN A 32 -3.46 4.91 4.79
N HIS A 33 -3.33 6.23 4.64
CA HIS A 33 -2.03 6.90 4.72
C HIS A 33 -1.36 6.66 6.09
N SER A 34 -2.13 6.80 7.17
CA SER A 34 -1.67 6.56 8.54
C SER A 34 -1.28 5.10 8.76
N LEU A 35 -2.05 4.15 8.23
CA LEU A 35 -1.74 2.71 8.30
C LEU A 35 -0.49 2.36 7.51
N MET A 36 -0.30 2.93 6.31
CA MET A 36 0.92 2.73 5.53
C MET A 36 2.15 3.29 6.25
N LEU A 37 2.03 4.43 6.94
CA LEU A 37 3.11 4.95 7.78
C LEU A 37 3.37 4.05 9.00
N ALA A 38 2.33 3.51 9.63
CA ALA A 38 2.52 2.53 10.70
C ALA A 38 3.24 1.28 10.20
N ILE A 39 2.88 0.75 9.03
CA ILE A 39 3.56 -0.38 8.39
C ILE A 39 5.02 -0.04 8.07
N HIS A 40 5.32 1.21 7.65
CA HIS A 40 6.67 1.71 7.47
C HIS A 40 7.52 1.60 8.74
N GLU A 41 7.04 2.12 9.87
CA GLU A 41 7.77 2.01 11.15
C GLU A 41 7.89 0.55 11.63
N ILE A 42 6.85 -0.27 11.42
CA ILE A 42 6.86 -1.70 11.76
C ILE A 42 7.87 -2.47 10.89
N ALA A 43 8.06 -2.08 9.63
CA ALA A 43 9.06 -2.68 8.74
C ALA A 43 10.49 -2.49 9.31
N HIS A 44 10.75 -1.38 9.99
CA HIS A 44 11.99 -1.12 10.72
C HIS A 44 12.11 -1.88 12.05
N ASN A 45 11.10 -2.70 12.42
CA ASN A 45 10.96 -3.40 13.69
C ASN A 45 10.76 -2.50 14.92
N LEU A 46 10.25 -1.28 14.75
CA LEU A 46 10.14 -0.32 15.84
C LEU A 46 8.98 -0.60 16.80
N ALA A 47 8.00 -1.43 16.43
CA ALA A 47 6.85 -1.72 17.30
C ALA A 47 7.19 -2.67 18.46
N PHE A 48 8.00 -3.70 18.21
CA PHE A 48 8.42 -4.67 19.25
C PHE A 48 9.95 -4.80 19.39
N GLY A 49 10.71 -3.95 18.71
CA GLY A 49 12.17 -4.00 18.66
C GLY A 49 12.74 -5.11 17.79
N HIS A 50 14.06 -5.05 17.56
CA HIS A 50 14.79 -6.00 16.73
C HIS A 50 14.85 -7.43 17.30
N ALA A 51 14.65 -7.59 18.62
CA ALA A 51 14.62 -8.90 19.28
C ALA A 51 13.37 -9.74 18.93
N ARG A 52 12.31 -9.11 18.40
CA ARG A 52 11.03 -9.78 18.09
C ARG A 52 10.58 -9.51 16.65
N PRO A 53 11.36 -9.94 15.64
CA PRO A 53 11.06 -9.61 14.24
C PRO A 53 9.76 -10.27 13.76
N MET A 54 9.39 -11.45 14.26
CA MET A 54 8.15 -12.11 13.88
C MET A 54 6.90 -11.39 14.42
N ALA A 55 6.97 -10.87 15.65
CA ALA A 55 5.87 -10.09 16.22
C ALA A 55 5.60 -8.81 15.39
N ASN A 56 6.66 -8.14 14.94
CA ASN A 56 6.54 -7.00 14.03
C ASN A 56 5.89 -7.42 12.69
N LYS A 57 6.31 -8.54 12.08
CA LYS A 57 5.71 -9.03 10.83
C LYS A 57 4.23 -9.35 10.99
N ILE A 58 3.83 -10.02 12.07
CA ILE A 58 2.42 -10.34 12.34
C ILE A 58 1.60 -9.06 12.52
N LEU A 59 2.10 -8.09 13.29
CA LEU A 59 1.43 -6.80 13.45
C LEU A 59 1.35 -6.02 12.13
N GLY A 60 2.38 -6.10 11.29
CA GLY A 60 2.39 -5.50 9.96
C GLY A 60 1.29 -6.10 9.07
N MET A 61 1.16 -7.43 9.03
CA MET A 61 0.07 -8.10 8.30
C MET A 61 -1.31 -7.69 8.83
N PHE A 62 -1.47 -7.56 10.15
CA PHE A 62 -2.73 -7.07 10.73
C PHE A 62 -3.03 -5.60 10.36
N ALA A 63 -2.03 -4.72 10.44
CA ALA A 63 -2.16 -3.33 10.03
C ALA A 63 -2.45 -3.16 8.53
N ASN A 64 -2.08 -4.16 7.71
CA ASN A 64 -2.34 -4.20 6.28
C ASN A 64 -3.81 -4.52 5.94
N LEU A 65 -4.51 -5.29 6.76
CA LEU A 65 -5.87 -5.78 6.43
C LEU A 65 -6.80 -4.70 5.83
N PRO A 66 -6.89 -3.47 6.40
CA PRO A 66 -7.77 -2.43 5.89
C PRO A 66 -7.29 -1.71 4.62
N ILE A 67 -6.13 -2.08 4.06
CA ILE A 67 -5.58 -1.51 2.82
C ILE A 67 -6.01 -2.33 1.60
N GLY A 68 -6.28 -3.63 1.77
CA GLY A 68 -6.85 -4.49 0.72
C GLY A 68 -5.84 -5.20 -0.20
N LEU A 69 -4.56 -4.85 -0.19
CA LEU A 69 -3.50 -5.52 -0.96
C LEU A 69 -2.43 -6.13 -0.06
N PRO A 70 -1.89 -7.33 -0.33
CA PRO A 70 -0.99 -8.04 0.58
C PRO A 70 0.47 -7.55 0.50
N PHE A 71 0.75 -6.27 0.81
CA PHE A 71 2.08 -5.68 0.57
C PHE A 71 3.01 -5.68 1.80
N SER A 72 2.53 -5.80 3.04
CA SER A 72 3.32 -5.54 4.26
C SER A 72 4.64 -6.34 4.35
N VAL A 73 4.60 -7.65 4.05
CA VAL A 73 5.82 -8.49 4.12
C VAL A 73 6.80 -8.12 3.02
N THR A 74 6.33 -8.03 1.77
CA THR A 74 7.13 -7.66 0.60
C THR A 74 7.72 -6.26 0.73
N PHE A 75 6.90 -5.31 1.19
CA PHE A 75 7.29 -3.93 1.46
C PHE A 75 8.49 -3.87 2.39
N LYS A 76 8.48 -4.61 3.51
CA LYS A 76 9.63 -4.63 4.42
C LYS A 76 10.94 -5.01 3.71
N PHE A 77 10.90 -5.96 2.77
CA PHE A 77 12.10 -6.36 2.04
C PHE A 77 12.62 -5.25 1.13
N TYR A 78 11.78 -4.75 0.21
CA TYR A 78 12.18 -3.71 -0.74
C TYR A 78 12.49 -2.38 -0.03
N HIS A 79 11.74 -2.03 1.01
CA HIS A 79 11.93 -0.80 1.78
C HIS A 79 13.27 -0.74 2.52
N LEU A 80 13.68 -1.85 3.15
CA LEU A 80 15.00 -1.92 3.79
C LEU A 80 16.13 -1.88 2.76
N GLU A 81 15.91 -2.41 1.56
CA GLU A 81 16.87 -2.36 0.46
C GLU A 81 16.98 -0.95 -0.13
N HIS A 82 15.86 -0.25 -0.33
CA HIS A 82 15.81 1.17 -0.69
C HIS A 82 16.64 2.01 0.28
N HIS A 83 16.46 1.88 1.59
CA HIS A 83 17.27 2.62 2.55
C HIS A 83 18.76 2.25 2.53
N ARG A 84 19.08 1.01 2.18
CA ARG A 84 20.47 0.53 2.13
C ARG A 84 21.19 0.98 0.87
N TYR A 85 20.49 1.08 -0.25
CA TYR A 85 21.03 1.35 -1.58
C TYR A 85 20.34 2.56 -2.24
N GLN A 86 19.99 3.56 -1.45
CA GLN A 86 19.16 4.69 -1.88
C GLN A 86 19.77 5.40 -3.11
N GLY A 87 19.00 5.50 -4.19
CA GLY A 87 19.44 6.10 -5.46
C GLY A 87 20.23 5.17 -6.39
N ASP A 88 20.43 3.90 -6.03
CA ASP A 88 21.05 2.91 -6.94
C ASP A 88 20.07 2.49 -8.04
N GLU A 89 20.47 2.67 -9.31
CA GLU A 89 19.63 2.42 -10.49
C GLU A 89 19.02 1.01 -10.60
N LYS A 90 19.60 0.03 -9.91
CA LYS A 90 19.18 -1.37 -9.99
C LYS A 90 18.56 -1.87 -8.68
N LEU A 91 19.15 -1.52 -7.55
CA LEU A 91 18.77 -2.06 -6.24
C LEU A 91 17.67 -1.24 -5.56
N ASP A 92 17.59 0.06 -5.89
CA ASP A 92 16.52 0.92 -5.41
C ASP A 92 15.33 0.86 -6.39
N THR A 93 14.29 0.11 -6.02
CA THR A 93 13.09 0.00 -6.86
C THR A 93 12.16 1.21 -6.73
N ASP A 94 12.44 2.16 -5.85
CA ASP A 94 11.58 3.33 -5.65
C ASP A 94 11.88 4.44 -6.66
N ILE A 95 13.06 4.42 -7.30
CA ILE A 95 13.39 5.37 -8.36
C ILE A 95 12.74 5.00 -9.71
N PRO A 96 12.28 5.98 -10.51
CA PRO A 96 11.77 5.74 -11.85
C PRO A 96 12.84 5.11 -12.74
N THR A 97 12.43 4.17 -13.59
CA THR A 97 13.28 3.65 -14.66
C THR A 97 13.61 4.74 -15.68
N TYR A 98 14.69 4.55 -16.45
CA TYR A 98 15.06 5.44 -17.54
C TYR A 98 13.90 5.65 -18.55
N VAL A 99 13.13 4.59 -18.82
CA VAL A 99 11.98 4.65 -19.72
C VAL A 99 10.87 5.52 -19.14
N GLU A 100 10.52 5.34 -17.86
CA GLU A 100 9.55 6.20 -17.17
C GLU A 100 10.00 7.67 -17.19
N ALA A 101 11.27 7.94 -16.87
CA ALA A 101 11.82 9.29 -16.86
C ALA A 101 11.76 9.97 -18.24
N LYS A 102 12.03 9.22 -19.32
CA LYS A 102 11.92 9.70 -20.71
C LYS A 102 10.47 9.92 -21.13
N LEU A 103 9.57 8.99 -20.80
CA LEU A 103 8.17 9.05 -21.20
C LEU A 103 7.41 10.18 -20.48
N PHE A 104 7.74 10.43 -19.22
CA PHE A 104 7.05 11.39 -18.35
C PHE A 104 7.90 12.64 -18.03
N CYS A 105 8.59 13.18 -19.04
CA CYS A 105 9.48 14.34 -18.88
C CYS A 105 8.81 15.72 -19.03
N THR A 106 7.57 15.80 -19.53
CA THR A 106 6.81 17.05 -19.69
C THR A 106 5.91 17.32 -18.48
N THR A 107 5.42 18.55 -18.29
CA THR A 107 4.48 18.87 -17.19
C THR A 107 3.24 17.96 -17.21
N PHE A 108 2.64 17.76 -18.39
CA PHE A 108 1.51 16.85 -18.54
C PHE A 108 1.92 15.39 -18.33
N GLY A 109 3.08 14.97 -18.83
CA GLY A 109 3.62 13.63 -18.58
C GLY A 109 3.82 13.35 -17.08
N LYS A 110 4.40 14.29 -16.34
CA LYS A 110 4.55 14.21 -14.88
C LYS A 110 3.19 14.09 -14.19
N PHE A 111 2.18 14.85 -14.61
CA PHE A 111 0.81 14.71 -14.09
C PHE A 111 0.24 13.29 -14.31
N VAL A 112 0.37 12.75 -15.53
CA VAL A 112 -0.07 11.38 -15.82
C VAL A 112 0.72 10.36 -14.98
N TRP A 113 2.02 10.59 -14.78
CA TRP A 113 2.85 9.73 -13.94
C TRP A 113 2.40 9.74 -12.47
N LEU A 114 2.04 10.91 -11.93
CA LEU A 114 1.48 11.02 -10.57
C LEU A 114 0.19 10.19 -10.42
N VAL A 115 -0.68 10.20 -11.44
CA VAL A 115 -1.92 9.42 -11.44
C VAL A 115 -1.67 7.92 -11.47
N LEU A 116 -0.66 7.50 -12.23
CA LEU A 116 -0.27 6.10 -12.38
C LEU A 116 0.70 5.61 -11.29
N GLN A 117 1.16 6.49 -10.40
CA GLN A 117 2.14 6.17 -9.37
C GLN A 117 1.79 4.95 -8.50
N PRO A 118 0.53 4.74 -8.04
CA PRO A 118 0.17 3.50 -7.33
C PRO A 118 0.51 2.23 -8.11
N LEU A 119 0.30 2.25 -9.44
CA LEU A 119 0.57 1.12 -10.32
C LEU A 119 2.08 0.94 -10.51
N PHE A 120 2.82 2.02 -10.74
CA PHE A 120 4.28 1.93 -10.85
C PHE A 120 4.91 1.41 -9.55
N TYR A 121 4.46 1.88 -8.40
CA TYR A 121 4.98 1.42 -7.11
C TYR A 121 4.67 -0.07 -6.86
N ALA A 122 3.51 -0.55 -7.30
CA ALA A 122 3.13 -1.96 -7.16
C ALA A 122 3.88 -2.90 -8.13
N PHE A 123 4.05 -2.48 -9.39
CA PHE A 123 4.57 -3.37 -10.45
C PHE A 123 6.06 -3.20 -10.73
N ARG A 124 6.64 -2.01 -10.56
CA ARG A 124 8.05 -1.76 -10.89
C ARG A 124 8.99 -2.74 -10.18
N PRO A 125 8.89 -2.98 -8.85
CA PRO A 125 9.80 -3.91 -8.18
C PRO A 125 9.73 -5.34 -8.75
N VAL A 126 8.57 -5.77 -9.22
CA VAL A 126 8.36 -7.10 -9.82
C VAL A 126 9.00 -7.21 -11.20
N VAL A 127 9.08 -6.11 -11.94
CA VAL A 127 9.64 -6.06 -13.29
C VAL A 127 11.15 -5.81 -13.27
N THR A 128 11.61 -4.85 -12.47
CA THR A 128 13.00 -4.39 -12.49
C THR A 128 13.91 -5.24 -11.61
N TYR A 129 13.39 -5.72 -10.48
CA TYR A 129 14.20 -6.46 -9.50
C TYR A 129 13.36 -7.50 -8.73
N PRO A 130 12.86 -8.54 -9.43
CA PRO A 130 12.01 -9.56 -8.83
C PRO A 130 12.76 -10.34 -7.75
N LYS A 131 12.10 -10.51 -6.61
CA LYS A 131 12.59 -11.34 -5.51
C LYS A 131 11.87 -12.69 -5.48
N PRO A 132 12.54 -13.76 -5.00
CA PRO A 132 11.90 -15.05 -4.84
C PRO A 132 10.79 -14.96 -3.79
N VAL A 133 9.61 -15.48 -4.10
CA VAL A 133 8.45 -15.48 -3.21
C VAL A 133 8.75 -16.33 -1.98
N THR A 134 8.56 -15.76 -0.79
CA THR A 134 8.79 -16.42 0.49
C THR A 134 7.50 -17.04 1.05
N ARG A 135 7.63 -18.04 1.95
CA ARG A 135 6.48 -18.63 2.65
C ARG A 135 5.66 -17.59 3.44
N LEU A 136 6.32 -16.55 3.94
CA LEU A 136 5.64 -15.46 4.67
C LEU A 136 4.82 -14.56 3.74
N GLU A 137 5.27 -14.33 2.50
CA GLU A 137 4.49 -13.57 1.52
C GLU A 137 3.26 -14.36 1.06
N LEU A 138 3.39 -15.68 0.90
CA LEU A 138 2.24 -16.56 0.64
C LEU A 138 1.23 -16.50 1.80
N LEU A 139 1.71 -16.54 3.05
CA LEU A 139 0.85 -16.41 4.23
C LEU A 139 0.16 -15.03 4.29
N ASN A 140 0.91 -13.94 4.07
CA ASN A 140 0.35 -12.59 4.03
C ASN A 140 -0.73 -12.46 2.96
N THR A 141 -0.46 -13.02 1.77
CA THR A 141 -1.41 -13.06 0.65
C THR A 141 -2.66 -13.85 1.03
N ALA A 142 -2.51 -15.05 1.59
CA ALA A 142 -3.64 -15.86 2.02
C ALA A 142 -4.51 -15.14 3.07
N ILE A 143 -3.88 -14.51 4.07
CA ILE A 143 -4.57 -13.74 5.12
C ILE A 143 -5.34 -12.56 4.51
N GLN A 144 -4.68 -11.74 3.68
CA GLN A 144 -5.31 -10.57 3.07
C GLN A 144 -6.46 -10.96 2.14
N MET A 145 -6.28 -11.97 1.30
CA MET A 145 -7.33 -12.42 0.37
C MET A 145 -8.52 -13.01 1.12
N SER A 146 -8.26 -13.79 2.19
CA SER A 146 -9.33 -14.29 3.07
C SER A 146 -10.10 -13.16 3.72
N PHE A 147 -9.40 -12.11 4.19
CA PHE A 147 -10.03 -10.93 4.78
C PHE A 147 -10.84 -10.12 3.75
N ASN A 148 -10.33 -9.94 2.53
CA ASN A 148 -11.06 -9.26 1.46
C ASN A 148 -12.36 -9.99 1.12
N VAL A 149 -12.32 -11.33 1.01
CA VAL A 149 -13.51 -12.16 0.78
C VAL A 149 -14.47 -12.05 1.95
N PHE A 150 -13.97 -12.08 3.19
CA PHE A 150 -14.78 -11.90 4.40
C PHE A 150 -15.53 -10.56 4.37
N ILE A 151 -14.82 -9.44 4.13
CA ILE A 151 -15.46 -8.12 4.07
C ILE A 151 -16.46 -8.02 2.92
N TYR A 152 -16.12 -8.55 1.75
CA TYR A 152 -17.05 -8.57 0.63
C TYR A 152 -18.34 -9.35 0.94
N TYR A 153 -18.21 -10.52 1.57
CA TYR A 153 -19.35 -11.37 1.90
C TYR A 153 -20.27 -10.73 2.95
N TYR A 154 -19.72 -10.10 3.99
CA TYR A 154 -20.51 -9.54 5.11
C TYR A 154 -20.92 -8.08 4.92
N CYS A 155 -20.17 -7.28 4.16
CA CYS A 155 -20.41 -5.84 4.00
C CYS A 155 -20.65 -5.41 2.55
N GLY A 156 -20.61 -6.34 1.59
CA GLY A 156 -20.98 -6.10 0.20
C GLY A 156 -19.90 -5.38 -0.63
N THR A 157 -20.33 -4.86 -1.78
CA THR A 157 -19.47 -4.26 -2.81
C THR A 157 -18.91 -2.89 -2.40
N TYR A 158 -19.65 -2.09 -1.64
CA TYR A 158 -19.27 -0.71 -1.33
C TYR A 158 -17.96 -0.60 -0.53
N PRO A 159 -17.76 -1.35 0.57
CA PRO A 159 -16.50 -1.30 1.32
C PRO A 159 -15.34 -1.93 0.57
N ALA A 160 -15.59 -2.91 -0.30
CA ALA A 160 -14.58 -3.50 -1.17
C ALA A 160 -14.06 -2.49 -2.21
N VAL A 161 -14.94 -1.67 -2.80
CA VAL A 161 -14.54 -0.60 -3.71
C VAL A 161 -13.82 0.53 -2.97
N GLN A 162 -14.22 0.84 -1.74
CA GLN A 162 -13.52 1.80 -0.89
C GLN A 162 -12.06 1.41 -0.65
N LEU A 163 -11.77 0.13 -0.38
CA LEU A 163 -10.39 -0.37 -0.20
C LEU A 163 -9.51 0.00 -1.40
N ILE A 164 -10.02 -0.22 -2.61
CA ILE A 164 -9.31 0.07 -3.87
C ILE A 164 -9.16 1.58 -4.05
N PHE A 165 -10.25 2.35 -3.93
CA PHE A 165 -10.21 3.81 -4.16
C PHE A 165 -9.32 4.54 -3.15
N SER A 166 -9.40 4.19 -1.87
CA SER A 166 -8.58 4.81 -0.83
C SER A 166 -7.09 4.51 -1.01
N LEU A 167 -6.72 3.38 -1.63
CA LEU A 167 -5.33 3.10 -2.00
C LEU A 167 -4.83 4.08 -3.07
N PHE A 168 -5.59 4.26 -4.15
CA PHE A 168 -5.21 5.18 -5.24
C PHE A 168 -5.01 6.60 -4.73
N ILE A 169 -5.91 7.11 -3.90
CA ILE A 169 -5.85 8.49 -3.38
C ILE A 169 -4.58 8.73 -2.55
N VAL A 170 -4.14 7.76 -1.76
CA VAL A 170 -2.98 7.90 -0.87
C VAL A 170 -1.66 7.96 -1.63
N SER A 171 -1.53 7.22 -2.73
CA SER A 171 -0.25 7.16 -3.46
C SER A 171 0.06 8.46 -4.20
N HIS A 172 -0.97 9.24 -4.59
CA HIS A 172 -0.80 10.56 -5.20
C HIS A 172 -0.11 11.56 -4.25
N LEU A 173 -0.37 11.46 -2.94
CA LEU A 173 0.21 12.37 -1.94
C LEU A 173 1.70 12.09 -1.64
N ARG A 174 2.22 10.91 -2.02
CA ARG A 174 3.61 10.49 -1.76
C ARG A 174 4.58 10.83 -2.90
N ALA A 175 4.07 11.20 -4.06
CA ALA A 175 4.86 11.30 -5.28
C ALA A 175 5.64 12.63 -5.43
N GLY A 176 5.44 13.59 -4.51
CA GLY A 176 6.11 14.89 -4.53
C GLY A 176 7.63 14.86 -4.27
N CYS A 177 8.21 13.74 -3.84
CA CYS A 177 9.64 13.67 -3.48
C CYS A 177 10.59 13.27 -4.62
N PHE A 178 10.08 12.80 -5.77
CA PHE A 178 10.90 12.21 -6.84
C PHE A 178 11.06 13.11 -8.08
N ILE A 179 10.58 14.36 -8.01
CA ILE A 179 10.59 15.30 -9.13
C ILE A 179 11.45 16.51 -8.73
N GLY A 180 12.74 16.29 -8.53
CA GLY A 180 13.77 17.33 -8.37
C GLY A 180 14.66 17.39 -9.60
#